data_AF-A0A653IB83-F1
#
_entry.id   AF-A0A653IB83-F1
#
_cell.length_a   1.000
_cell.length_b   1.000
_cell.length_c   1.000
_cell.angle_alpha   90.00
_cell.angle_beta   90.00
_cell.angle_gamma   90.00
#
_symmetry.space_group_name_H-M   'P 1'
#
loop_
_entity.id
_entity.type
_entity.pdbx_description
1 polymer ?
#
loop_
_entity_poly.entity_id
_entity_poly.type
_entity_poly.pdbx_seq_one_letter_code
_entity_poly.pdbx_strand_id
1 'polypeptide(L)' 'MILNRSQIAREKVEQLKLGVTAFTETEEIAERIRKSVKELELNVIEDHTERGIWFIPQEEATTN' A
#
# COMPACT_ATOMS: atom_id res chain seq x y z
N MET A 1 21.54 10.16 -2.80
CA MET A 1 20.87 8.85 -2.71
C MET A 1 19.46 9.03 -3.24
N ILE A 2 19.17 8.57 -4.46
CA ILE A 2 17.83 8.71 -5.06
C ILE A 2 16.97 7.63 -4.40
N LEU A 3 16.17 7.99 -3.39
CA LEU A 3 15.17 7.07 -2.87
C LEU A 3 14.22 6.76 -4.03
N ASN A 4 14.35 5.56 -4.59
CA ASN A 4 13.57 5.16 -5.75
C ASN A 4 12.12 5.00 -5.29
N ARG A 5 11.23 5.88 -5.73
CA ARG A 5 9.79 5.85 -5.39
C ARG A 5 9.16 4.48 -5.66
N SER A 6 9.67 3.77 -6.65
CA SER A 6 9.30 2.38 -6.95
C SER A 6 9.64 1.41 -5.82
N GLN A 7 10.78 1.60 -5.16
CA GLN A 7 11.20 0.77 -4.03
C GLN A 7 10.29 1.03 -2.82
N ILE A 8 9.97 2.31 -2.54
CA ILE A 8 9.05 2.68 -1.46
C ILE A 8 7.67 2.04 -1.68
N ALA A 9 7.12 2.15 -2.88
CA ALA A 9 5.83 1.53 -3.22
C ALA A 9 5.87 0.01 -3.01
N ARG A 10 6.96 -0.65 -3.44
CA ARG A 10 7.13 -2.09 -3.25
C ARG A 10 7.19 -2.48 -1.77
N GLU A 11 7.97 -1.77 -0.95
CA GLU A 11 8.05 -2.02 0.49
C GLU A 11 6.67 -1.85 1.17
N LYS A 12 5.89 -0.85 0.74
CA LYS A 12 4.51 -0.65 1.21
C LYS A 12 3.59 -1.79 0.81
N VAL A 13 3.69 -2.30 -0.42
CA VAL A 13 2.92 -3.47 -0.87
C VAL A 13 3.29 -4.73 -0.08
N GLU A 14 4.58 -4.94 0.22
CA GLU A 14 4.99 -6.05 1.08
C GLU A 14 4.42 -5.92 2.50
N GLN A 15 4.31 -4.70 3.05
CA GLN A 15 3.60 -4.45 4.31
C GLN A 15 2.12 -4.83 4.21
N LEU A 16 1.44 -4.45 3.13
CA LEU A 16 0.03 -4.79 2.91
C LEU A 16 -0.20 -6.30 2.86
N LYS A 17 0.70 -7.07 2.23
CA LYS A 17 0.67 -8.54 2.24
C LYS A 17 0.80 -9.16 3.63
N LEU A 18 1.46 -8.46 4.55
CA LEU A 18 1.63 -8.89 5.93
C LEU A 18 0.47 -8.45 6.83
N GLY A 19 -0.60 -7.87 6.25
CA GLY A 19 -1.72 -7.32 7.02
C GLY A 19 -1.40 -5.97 7.69
N VAL A 20 -0.32 -5.29 7.28
CA VAL A 20 0.08 -4.00 7.84
C VAL A 20 -0.43 -2.87 6.95
N THR A 21 -1.03 -1.84 7.57
CA THR A 21 -1.51 -0.65 6.86
C THR A 21 -0.34 0.16 6.27
N ALA A 22 -0.49 0.63 5.03
CA ALA A 22 0.49 1.45 4.36
C ALA A 22 -0.03 2.87 4.10
N PHE A 23 0.78 3.89 4.40
CA PHE A 23 0.49 5.29 4.11
C PHE A 23 1.49 5.88 3.11
N THR A 24 0.99 6.75 2.23
CA THR A 24 1.78 7.56 1.29
C THR A 24 1.21 8.97 1.14
N GLU A 25 2.09 9.98 1.10
CA GLU A 25 1.72 11.38 0.90
C GLU A 25 1.62 11.76 -0.60
N THR A 26 2.15 10.92 -1.49
CA THR A 26 2.22 11.24 -2.93
C THR A 26 1.35 10.32 -3.75
N GLU A 27 0.60 10.91 -4.68
CA GLU A 27 -0.24 10.18 -5.66
C GLU A 27 0.61 9.22 -6.51
N GLU A 28 1.83 9.61 -6.90
CA GLU A 28 2.70 8.76 -7.71
C GLU A 28 3.03 7.42 -7.02
N ILE A 29 3.26 7.44 -5.70
CA ILE A 29 3.48 6.21 -4.93
C ILE A 29 2.15 5.47 -4.74
N ALA A 30 1.05 6.18 -4.52
CA ALA A 30 -0.28 5.58 -4.39
C ALA A 30 -0.69 4.81 -5.66
N GLU A 31 -0.51 5.39 -6.84
CA GLU A 31 -0.78 4.73 -8.12
C GLU A 31 0.05 3.45 -8.31
N ARG A 32 1.32 3.49 -7.90
CA ARG A 32 2.19 2.30 -7.95
C ARG A 32 1.70 1.21 -6.99
N ILE A 33 1.34 1.58 -5.76
CA ILE A 33 0.77 0.65 -4.78
C ILE A 33 -0.52 0.06 -5.33
N ARG A 34 -1.46 0.88 -5.82
CA ARG A 34 -2.75 0.45 -6.39
C ARG A 34 -2.56 -0.53 -7.54
N LYS A 35 -1.60 -0.26 -8.44
CA LYS A 35 -1.27 -1.17 -9.54
C LYS A 35 -0.77 -2.52 -9.02
N SER A 36 0.18 -2.52 -8.09
CA SER A 36 0.70 -3.77 -7.53
C SER A 36 -0.33 -4.54 -6.71
N VAL A 37 -1.14 -3.86 -5.91
CA VAL A 37 -2.28 -4.44 -5.18
C VAL A 37 -3.24 -5.14 -6.14
N LYS A 38 -3.60 -4.47 -7.25
CA LYS A 38 -4.50 -5.02 -8.26
C LYS A 38 -3.88 -6.22 -8.99
N GLU A 39 -2.58 -6.16 -9.28
CA GLU A 39 -1.84 -7.28 -9.89
C GLU A 39 -1.74 -8.50 -8.96
N LEU A 40 -1.74 -8.27 -7.65
CA LEU A 40 -1.66 -9.30 -6.61
C LEU A 40 -3.03 -9.73 -6.06
N GLU A 41 -4.12 -9.14 -6.58
CA GLU A 41 -5.49 -9.37 -6.11
C GLU A 41 -5.66 -9.18 -4.60
N LEU A 42 -4.89 -8.26 -3.99
CA LEU A 42 -4.94 -7.98 -2.56
C LEU A 42 -6.22 -7.21 -2.22
N ASN A 43 -6.91 -7.65 -1.17
CA ASN A 43 -8.08 -6.95 -0.65
C ASN A 43 -7.62 -5.83 0.29
N VAL A 44 -7.60 -4.58 -0.20
CA VAL A 44 -7.25 -3.38 0.57
C VAL A 44 -8.28 -2.28 0.35
N ILE A 45 -8.60 -1.58 1.43
CA ILE A 45 -9.39 -0.34 1.39
C ILE A 45 -8.44 0.84 1.21
N GLU A 46 -8.79 1.73 0.30
CA GLU A 46 -8.12 3.02 0.13
C GLU A 46 -8.90 4.10 0.87
N ASP A 47 -8.21 4.84 1.76
CA ASP A 47 -8.77 5.99 2.46
C ASP A 47 -7.97 7.25 2.11
N HIS A 48 -8.67 8.23 1.52
CA HIS A 48 -8.09 9.45 0.98
C HIS A 48 -8.25 10.59 1.97
N THR A 49 -7.13 11.14 2.42
CA THR A 49 -7.07 12.24 3.38
C THR A 49 -6.36 13.44 2.77
N GLU A 50 -6.52 14.62 3.38
CA GLU A 50 -5.82 15.85 2.95
C GLU A 50 -4.29 15.72 2.98
N ARG A 51 -3.74 14.76 3.74
CA ARG A 51 -2.31 14.52 3.89
C ARG A 51 -1.77 13.43 2.96
N GLY A 52 -2.64 12.65 2.33
CA GLY A 52 -2.24 11.48 1.55
C GLY A 52 -3.25 10.35 1.59
N ILE A 53 -2.82 9.15 1.19
CA ILE A 53 -3.67 7.98 0.99
C ILE A 53 -3.21 6.86 1.90
N TRP A 54 -4.17 6.28 2.60
CA TRP A 54 -4.01 5.07 3.41
C TRP A 54 -4.49 3.86 2.61
N PHE A 55 -3.72 2.77 2.71
CA PHE A 55 -4.06 1.45 2.20
C PHE A 55 -4.20 0.53 3.40
N ILE A 56 -5.39 -0.01 3.60
CA ILE A 56 -5.76 -0.77 4.79
C ILE A 56 -6.13 -2.19 4.34
N PRO A 57 -5.29 -3.21 4.61
CA PRO A 57 -5.59 -4.58 4.23
C PRO A 57 -6.84 -5.07 4.96
N GLN A 58 -7.69 -5.75 4.21
CA GLN A 58 -8.93 -6.37 4.68
C GLN A 58 -8.77 -7.87 4.90
N GLU A 59 -7.62 -8.44 4.56
CA GLU A 59 -7.30 -9.79 4.97
C GLU A 59 -7.09 -9.79 6.48
N GLU A 60 -8.00 -10.47 7.17
CA GLU A 60 -7.89 -10.77 8.59
C GLU A 60 -6.52 -11.40 8.81
N ALA A 61 -5.68 -10.75 9.62
CA ALA A 61 -4.54 -11.39 10.24
C ALA A 61 -5.07 -12.68 10.87
N THR A 62 -4.92 -13.79 10.15
CA THR A 62 -5.50 -15.07 10.53
C THR A 62 -4.69 -15.51 11.73
N THR A 63 -5.21 -15.14 12.90
CA THR A 63 -4.82 -15.69 14.18
C THR A 63 -5.20 -17.16 14.10
N ASN A 64 -4.20 -18.01 13.92
CA ASN A 64 -4.31 -19.45 14.07
C ASN A 64 -3.33 -19.91 15.14
#